data_AF-A0A524Q4T3-F1
#
_entry.id   AF-A0A524Q4T3-F1
#
_cell.length_a   1.000
_cell.length_b   1.000
_cell.length_c   1.000
_cell.angle_alpha   90.00
_cell.angle_beta   90.00
_cell.angle_gamma   90.00
#
_symmetry.space_group_name_H-M   'P 1'
#
loop_
_entity.id
_entity.type
_entity.pdbx_description
1 polymer ?
#
loop_
_entity_poly.entity_id
_entity_poly.type
_entity_poly.pdbx_seq_one_letter_code
_entity_poly.pdbx_strand_id
1 'polypeptide(L)' 'AVEIAFNVRFLVDVLGAVDTPNVALETSSASSPGVVRPVGRDDFLHVIMPMHLGR' A
#
# COMPACT_ATOMS: atom_id res chain seq x y z
N ALA A 1 -1.81 -14.86 11.18
CA ALA A 1 -1.86 -13.92 10.05
C ALA A 1 -2.02 -12.51 10.60
N VAL A 2 -1.39 -11.50 9.99
CA VAL A 2 -1.60 -10.09 10.37
C VAL A 2 -2.77 -9.56 9.55
N GLU A 3 -3.76 -8.99 10.22
CA GLU A 3 -4.93 -8.37 9.58
C GLU A 3 -4.74 -6.86 9.54
N ILE A 4 -4.84 -6.26 8.36
CA ILE A 4 -4.62 -4.83 8.13
C ILE A 4 -5.75 -4.31 7.26
N ALA A 5 -6.40 -3.23 7.69
CA ALA A 5 -7.40 -2.54 6.89
C ALA A 5 -6.77 -1.33 6.19
N PHE A 6 -7.06 -1.19 4.89
CA PHE A 6 -6.67 -0.04 4.10
C PHE A 6 -7.90 0.62 3.48
N ASN A 7 -7.83 1.93 3.26
CA ASN A 7 -8.86 2.62 2.52
C ASN A 7 -8.80 2.24 1.03
N VAL A 8 -9.87 1.66 0.51
CA VAL A 8 -9.97 1.21 -0.89
C VAL A 8 -9.76 2.34 -1.89
N ARG A 9 -10.19 3.57 -1.56
CA ARG A 9 -10.01 4.74 -2.44
C ARG A 9 -8.52 4.96 -2.72
N PHE A 10 -7.70 4.99 -1.67
CA PHE A 10 -6.27 5.24 -1.80
C PHE A 10 -5.55 4.10 -2.53
N LEU A 11 -5.98 2.85 -2.33
CA LEU A 11 -5.44 1.72 -3.09
C LEU A 11 -5.73 1.85 -4.59
N VAL A 12 -6.97 2.20 -4.97
CA VAL A 12 -7.34 2.38 -6.38
C VAL A 12 -6.56 3.54 -7.01
N ASP A 13 -6.45 4.66 -6.30
CA ASP A 13 -5.75 5.85 -6.80
C ASP A 13 -4.26 5.54 -7.05
N VAL A 14 -3.60 4.77 -6.18
CA VAL A 14 -2.20 4.36 -6.36
C VAL A 14 -2.03 3.35 -7.48
N LEU A 15 -2.88 2.32 -7.54
CA LEU A 15 -2.79 1.32 -8.59
C LEU A 15 -3.05 1.92 -9.97
N GLY A 16 -3.90 2.95 -10.08
CA GLY A 16 -4.11 3.71 -11.31
C GLY A 16 -2.96 4.65 -11.68
N ALA A 17 -2.10 5.03 -10.73
CA ALA A 17 -0.95 5.88 -10.97
C ALA A 17 0.32 5.11 -11.36
N VAL A 18 0.32 3.78 -11.22
CA VAL A 18 1.49 2.93 -11.48
C VAL A 18 1.35 2.20 -12.83
N ASP A 19 2.21 2.55 -13.78
CA ASP A 19 2.22 1.97 -15.13
C ASP A 19 3.02 0.65 -15.23
N THR A 20 2.94 -0.21 -14.22
CA THR A 20 3.66 -1.49 -14.22
C THR A 20 2.73 -2.65 -13.91
N PRO A 21 2.96 -3.84 -14.49
CA PRO A 21 2.11 -5.00 -14.25
C PRO A 21 2.21 -5.55 -12.82
N ASN A 22 3.30 -5.25 -12.11
CA ASN A 22 3.59 -5.80 -10.78
C ASN A 22 3.90 -4.67 -9.80
N VAL A 23 3.25 -4.71 -8.64
CA VAL A 23 3.42 -3.75 -7.55
C VAL A 23 3.72 -4.52 -6.26
N ALA A 24 4.70 -4.04 -5.50
CA ALA A 24 5.01 -4.56 -4.18
C ALA A 24 4.28 -3.73 -3.11
N LEU A 25 3.54 -4.41 -2.24
CA LEU A 25 2.97 -3.85 -1.01
C LEU A 25 3.78 -4.35 0.18
N GLU A 26 4.54 -3.46 0.80
CA GLU A 26 5.37 -3.76 1.97
C GLU A 26 4.67 -3.30 3.24
N THR A 27 4.52 -4.22 4.19
CA THR A 27 3.88 -3.96 5.49
C THR A 27 4.74 -4.52 6.62
N SER A 28 4.80 -3.80 7.74
CA SER A 28 5.58 -4.19 8.92
C SER A 28 4.70 -4.58 10.09
N SER A 29 3.64 -3.81 10.36
CA SER A 29 2.65 -4.09 11.40
C SER A 29 1.29 -3.52 11.00
N ALA A 30 0.21 -3.93 11.67
CA ALA A 30 -1.14 -3.45 11.38
C ALA A 30 -1.37 -1.96 11.72
N SER A 31 -0.47 -1.34 12.49
CA SER A 31 -0.51 0.09 12.83
C SER A 31 0.58 0.92 12.14
N SER A 32 1.47 0.27 11.38
CA SER A 32 2.54 0.94 10.64
C SER A 32 2.08 1.31 9.23
N PRO A 33 2.59 2.40 8.64
CA PRO A 33 2.36 2.72 7.24
C PRO A 33 2.75 1.55 6.32
N GLY A 34 1.94 1.30 5.30
CA GLY A 34 2.27 0.42 4.19
C GLY A 34 2.95 1.20 3.08
N VAL A 35 3.93 0.59 2.41
CA VAL A 35 4.61 1.19 1.26
C VAL A 35 4.20 0.45 0.00
N VAL A 36 3.80 1.20 -1.02
CA VAL A 36 3.46 0.71 -2.34
C VAL A 36 4.50 1.22 -3.33
N ARG A 37 5.15 0.29 -4.04
CA ARG A 37 6.14 0.61 -5.07
C ARG A 37 6.03 -0.30 -6.30
N PRO A 38 6.33 0.18 -7.51
CA PRO A 38 6.36 -0.65 -8.70
C PRO A 38 7.54 -1.62 -8.65
N VAL A 39 7.37 -2.84 -9.16
CA VAL A 39 8.48 -3.80 -9.20
C VAL A 39 9.40 -3.46 -10.38
N GLY A 40 10.70 -3.36 -10.10
CA GLY A 40 11.73 -3.08 -11.12
C GLY A 40 11.92 -1.59 -11.43
N ARG A 41 11.31 -0.69 -10.66
CA ARG A 41 11.49 0.76 -10.74
C ARG A 41 11.61 1.36 -9.34
N ASP A 42 12.56 2.27 -9.16
CA ASP A 42 12.84 2.92 -7.87
C ASP A 42 12.46 4.42 -7.87
N ASP A 43 11.78 4.90 -8.92
CA ASP A 43 11.41 6.30 -9.11
C ASP A 43 10.04 6.67 -8.54
N PHE A 44 9.33 5.70 -7.95
CA PHE A 44 8.01 5.90 -7.36
C PHE A 44 7.91 5.18 -6.01
N LEU A 45 7.50 5.94 -5.00
CA LEU A 45 7.19 5.42 -3.67
C LEU A 45 5.92 6.09 -3.17
N HIS A 46 4.93 5.29 -2.79
CA HIS A 46 3.69 5.79 -2.22
C HIS A 46 3.45 5.17 -0.84
N VAL A 47 3.04 5.99 0.12
CA VAL A 47 2.79 5.56 1.51
C VAL A 47 1.30 5.60 1.79
N ILE A 48 0.74 4.48 2.26
CA ILE A 48 -0.67 4.38 2.65
C ILE A 48 -0.75 4.07 4.15
N MET A 49 -1.48 4.92 4.88
CA MET A 49 -1.74 4.69 6.30
C MET A 49 -2.85 3.63 6.48
N PRO A 50 -2.68 2.65 7.38
CA PRO A 50 -3.73 1.70 7.69
C PRO A 50 -4.85 2.36 8.48
N MET A 51 -6.04 1.79 8.37
CA MET A 51 -7.18 2.15 9.19
C MET A 51 -7.17 1.34 10.48
N HIS A 52 -7.55 1.98 11.59
CA HIS A 52 -7.74 1.27 12.85
C HIS A 52 -9.01 0.42 12.77
N LEU A 53 -8.86 -0.90 12.81
CA LEU A 53 -9.94 -1.83 13.05
C LEU A 53 -10.32 -1.71 14.53
N GLY A 54 -11.25 -0.81 14.83
CA GLY A 54 -11.78 -0.60 16.19
C GLY A 54 -12.42 -1.89 16.69
N ARG A 55 -11.68 -2.63 17.50
CA ARG A 55 -12.12 -3.81 18.24
C ARG A 55 -11.94 -3.56 19.72
#